data_AF-A0A8T7L4J6-F1
#
_entry.id   AF-A0A8T7L4J6-F1
#
_cell.length_a   1.000
_cell.length_b   1.000
_cell.length_c   1.000
_cell.angle_alpha   90.00
_cell.angle_beta   90.00
_cell.angle_gamma   90.00
#
_symmetry.space_group_name_H-M   'P 1'
#
loop_
_entity.id
_entity.type
_entity.pdbx_description
1 polymer ?
#
loop_
_entity_poly.entity_id
_entity_poly.type
_entity_poly.pdbx_seq_one_letter_code
_entity_poly.pdbx_strand_id
1 'polypeptide(L)'
;MSNNRIERTRISQLTSTYGPDEPPRLALDFGDYLSLLWRLDKHADEGSKTAYYRRCALALADGLRLKERSVARLVELTPPGQLYQQLPNAPYRGTTRLVDAQDRKAAIAQLAQLRLDILRIGTYHDQWPVSWPGSGILDTELRERVFAVLFTALQGQYENFGRLLLVVDIVLADLLIGMHQMAEISLSDLIARHNYPDFADPKVRSAYYGA
;
A
#
# COMPACT_ATOMS: atom_id res chain seq x y z
N MET A 1 22.07 13.87 7.73
CA MET A 1 21.89 12.46 8.18
C MET A 1 20.47 12.15 8.70
N SER A 2 19.60 13.14 8.99
CA SER A 2 18.23 12.93 9.47
C SER A 2 17.22 12.44 8.41
N ASN A 3 17.30 12.92 7.15
CA ASN A 3 16.35 12.54 6.09
C ASN A 3 16.27 11.04 5.85
N ASN A 4 17.40 10.32 5.87
CA ASN A 4 17.43 8.88 5.63
C ASN A 4 16.62 8.09 6.69
N ARG A 5 16.60 8.55 7.95
CA ARG A 5 15.83 7.86 9.01
C ARG A 5 14.33 8.08 8.84
N ILE A 6 13.92 9.30 8.47
CA ILE A 6 12.51 9.64 8.23
C ILE A 6 11.99 8.86 7.02
N GLU A 7 12.73 8.86 5.92
CA GLU A 7 12.40 8.09 4.70
C GLU A 7 12.28 6.60 5.00
N ARG A 8 13.23 6.01 5.73
CA ARG A 8 13.15 4.60 6.14
C ARG A 8 11.92 4.29 6.97
N THR A 9 11.57 5.16 7.91
CA THR A 9 10.37 4.98 8.76
C THR A 9 9.11 5.05 7.90
N ARG A 10 9.08 5.97 6.92
CA ARG A 10 7.98 6.11 5.97
C ARG A 10 7.82 4.88 5.09
N ILE A 11 8.92 4.41 4.49
CA ILE A 11 8.94 3.19 3.66
C ILE A 11 8.48 2.00 4.50
N SER A 12 8.99 1.85 5.73
CA SER A 12 8.59 0.78 6.64
C SER A 12 7.09 0.81 6.96
N GLN A 13 6.48 1.98 7.12
CA GLN A 13 5.03 2.07 7.28
C GLN A 13 4.31 1.64 6.00
N LEU A 14 4.71 2.16 4.83
CA LEU A 14 4.10 1.85 3.55
C LEU A 14 4.17 0.37 3.17
N THR A 15 5.15 -0.37 3.70
CA THR A 15 5.31 -1.82 3.52
C THR A 15 4.81 -2.67 4.70
N SER A 16 4.40 -2.08 5.82
CA SER A 16 3.87 -2.81 6.98
C SER A 16 2.54 -3.51 6.69
N THR A 17 2.05 -4.38 7.58
CA THR A 17 0.77 -5.04 7.31
C THR A 17 -0.43 -4.07 7.36
N TYR A 18 -0.35 -2.94 8.08
CA TYR A 18 -1.51 -2.12 8.50
C TYR A 18 -2.56 -2.94 9.29
N GLY A 19 -2.18 -4.14 9.75
CA GLY A 19 -3.00 -4.99 10.58
C GLY A 19 -3.05 -4.49 12.02
N PRO A 20 -3.89 -5.09 12.87
CA PRO A 20 -4.01 -4.69 14.26
C PRO A 20 -2.76 -4.93 15.12
N ASP A 21 -1.83 -5.76 14.65
CA ASP A 21 -0.55 -5.98 15.32
C ASP A 21 0.55 -5.02 14.86
N GLU A 22 0.35 -4.35 13.72
CA GLU A 22 1.26 -3.34 13.18
C GLU A 22 0.45 -2.12 12.69
N PRO A 23 -0.21 -1.40 13.61
CA PRO A 23 -0.95 -0.20 13.23
C PRO A 23 0.00 0.91 12.73
N PRO A 24 -0.47 1.78 11.82
CA PRO A 24 0.29 2.94 11.37
C PRO A 24 0.77 3.82 12.53
N ARG A 25 2.01 4.33 12.43
CA ARG A 25 2.63 5.13 13.50
C ARG A 25 2.83 6.58 13.11
N LEU A 26 3.03 6.83 11.82
CA LEU A 26 3.09 8.14 11.21
C LEU A 26 1.69 8.58 10.75
N ALA A 27 1.53 9.88 10.54
CA ALA A 27 0.34 10.39 9.87
C ALA A 27 0.16 9.70 8.50
N LEU A 28 -1.10 9.47 8.16
CA LEU A 28 -1.49 8.78 6.94
C LEU A 28 -1.76 9.79 5.82
N ASP A 29 -1.26 9.49 4.64
CA ASP A 29 -1.41 10.30 3.42
C ASP A 29 -1.93 9.45 2.24
N PHE A 30 -1.83 9.99 1.03
CA PHE A 30 -2.25 9.27 -0.18
C PHE A 30 -1.43 8.02 -0.51
N GLY A 31 -0.14 7.97 -0.16
CA GLY A 31 0.68 6.77 -0.24
C GLY A 31 0.17 5.67 0.68
N ASP A 32 -0.27 6.01 1.90
CA ASP A 32 -0.94 5.03 2.79
C ASP A 32 -2.25 4.53 2.17
N TYR A 33 -3.00 5.42 1.54
CA TYR A 33 -4.22 5.05 0.83
C TYR A 33 -3.94 4.04 -0.28
N LEU A 34 -2.97 4.31 -1.17
CA LEU A 34 -2.54 3.36 -2.20
C LEU A 34 -2.04 2.05 -1.57
N SER A 35 -1.35 2.11 -0.43
CA SER A 35 -0.90 0.92 0.30
C SER A 35 -2.07 0.08 0.80
N LEU A 36 -3.13 0.69 1.33
CA LEU A 36 -4.35 -0.02 1.71
C LEU A 36 -5.07 -0.63 0.50
N LEU A 37 -5.09 0.06 -0.66
CA LEU A 37 -5.65 -0.50 -1.90
C LEU A 37 -4.89 -1.75 -2.35
N TRP A 38 -3.56 -1.71 -2.24
CA TRP A 38 -2.73 -2.86 -2.60
C TRP A 38 -2.99 -4.05 -1.66
N ARG A 39 -3.20 -3.82 -0.37
CA ARG A 39 -3.57 -4.88 0.60
C ARG A 39 -4.95 -5.46 0.29
N LEU A 40 -5.90 -4.61 -0.11
CA LEU A 40 -7.21 -5.05 -0.55
C LEU A 40 -7.12 -5.96 -1.78
N ASP A 41 -6.20 -5.67 -2.72
CA ASP A 41 -5.95 -6.55 -3.86
C ASP A 41 -5.18 -7.83 -3.50
N LYS A 42 -4.14 -7.72 -2.66
CA LYS A 42 -3.32 -8.87 -2.23
C LYS A 42 -4.14 -9.92 -1.49
N HIS A 43 -5.17 -9.51 -0.76
CA HIS A 43 -6.01 -10.38 0.08
C HIS A 43 -7.41 -10.60 -0.50
N ALA A 44 -7.56 -10.51 -1.82
CA ALA A 44 -8.86 -10.63 -2.50
C ALA A 44 -9.62 -11.93 -2.16
N ASP A 45 -8.89 -13.03 -1.92
CA ASP A 45 -9.46 -14.33 -1.56
C ASP A 45 -9.69 -14.51 -0.04
N GLU A 46 -9.30 -13.53 0.78
CA GLU A 46 -9.45 -13.55 2.24
C GLU A 46 -10.54 -12.55 2.68
N GLY A 47 -11.78 -13.02 2.81
CA GLY A 47 -12.96 -12.16 3.04
C GLY A 47 -12.86 -11.25 4.28
N SER A 48 -12.32 -11.75 5.39
CA SER A 48 -12.09 -10.98 6.63
C SER A 48 -11.14 -9.80 6.41
N LYS A 49 -9.96 -10.07 5.85
CA LYS A 49 -8.94 -9.05 5.55
C LYS A 49 -9.42 -8.07 4.47
N THR A 50 -10.11 -8.55 3.45
CA THR A 50 -10.75 -7.71 2.44
C THR A 50 -11.71 -6.70 3.07
N ALA A 51 -12.61 -7.17 3.94
CA ALA A 51 -13.55 -6.28 4.63
C ALA A 51 -12.83 -5.26 5.52
N TYR A 52 -11.80 -5.71 6.24
CA TYR A 52 -10.98 -4.84 7.09
C TYR A 52 -10.26 -3.75 6.28
N TYR A 53 -9.47 -4.11 5.27
CA TYR A 53 -8.70 -3.13 4.49
C TYR A 53 -9.60 -2.19 3.70
N ARG A 54 -10.76 -2.66 3.23
CA ARG A 54 -11.77 -1.79 2.62
C ARG A 54 -12.29 -0.74 3.60
N ARG A 55 -12.58 -1.12 4.85
CA ARG A 55 -12.97 -0.15 5.90
C ARG A 55 -11.87 0.87 6.17
N CYS A 56 -10.62 0.43 6.30
CA CYS A 56 -9.47 1.32 6.46
C CYS A 56 -9.34 2.30 5.28
N ALA A 57 -9.46 1.81 4.04
CA ALA A 57 -9.35 2.64 2.83
C ALA A 57 -10.46 3.68 2.74
N LEU A 58 -11.72 3.30 3.03
CA LEU A 58 -12.86 4.23 3.01
C LEU A 58 -12.75 5.30 4.11
N ALA A 59 -12.33 4.92 5.32
CA ALA A 59 -12.09 5.86 6.41
C ALA A 59 -10.95 6.84 6.07
N LEU A 60 -9.86 6.35 5.49
CA LEU A 60 -8.75 7.20 5.06
C LEU A 60 -9.14 8.12 3.90
N ALA A 61 -9.89 7.62 2.92
CA ALA A 61 -10.43 8.44 1.84
C ALA A 61 -11.34 9.57 2.37
N ASP A 62 -12.07 9.33 3.46
CA ASP A 62 -12.82 10.38 4.15
C ASP A 62 -11.91 11.43 4.79
N GLY A 63 -10.97 10.98 5.62
CA GLY A 63 -10.03 11.86 6.33
C GLY A 63 -9.20 12.73 5.40
N LEU A 64 -8.79 12.18 4.25
CA LEU A 64 -8.05 12.88 3.21
C LEU A 64 -8.93 13.69 2.25
N ARG A 65 -10.26 13.73 2.46
CA ARG A 65 -11.23 14.43 1.62
C ARG A 65 -11.21 13.97 0.15
N LEU A 66 -11.01 12.66 -0.03
CA LEU A 66 -10.98 12.00 -1.33
C LEU A 66 -12.33 11.39 -1.74
N LYS A 67 -13.33 11.30 -0.86
CA LYS A 67 -14.64 10.65 -1.15
C LYS A 67 -15.29 11.12 -2.45
N GLU A 68 -15.21 12.40 -2.77
CA GLU A 68 -15.80 12.95 -4.00
C GLU A 68 -14.93 12.75 -5.26
N ARG A 69 -13.72 12.19 -5.09
CA ARG A 69 -12.77 11.95 -6.18
C ARG A 69 -13.01 10.59 -6.82
N SER A 70 -12.67 10.49 -8.10
CA SER A 70 -12.73 9.27 -8.92
C SER A 70 -12.03 8.09 -8.26
N VAL A 71 -10.87 8.33 -7.63
CA VAL A 71 -10.06 7.28 -6.99
C VAL A 71 -10.74 6.65 -5.76
N ALA A 72 -11.59 7.39 -5.03
CA ALA A 72 -12.34 6.82 -3.91
C ALA A 72 -13.49 5.95 -4.41
N ARG A 73 -14.19 6.37 -5.47
CA ARG A 73 -15.25 5.58 -6.11
C ARG A 73 -14.74 4.25 -6.65
N LEU A 74 -13.48 4.16 -7.08
CA LEU A 74 -12.89 2.90 -7.52
C LEU A 74 -12.94 1.83 -6.42
N VAL A 75 -12.74 2.19 -5.16
CA VAL A 75 -12.77 1.23 -4.02
C VAL A 75 -14.15 0.63 -3.81
N GLU A 76 -15.19 1.43 -4.02
CA GLU A 76 -16.57 1.00 -3.85
C GLU A 76 -17.04 0.14 -5.03
N LEU A 77 -16.61 0.47 -6.24
CA LEU A 77 -17.11 -0.12 -7.49
C LEU A 77 -16.27 -1.28 -8.03
N THR A 78 -15.01 -1.39 -7.61
CA THR A 78 -14.09 -2.41 -8.13
C THR A 78 -14.02 -3.62 -7.19
N PRO A 79 -14.11 -4.85 -7.73
CA PRO A 79 -13.82 -6.05 -6.95
C PRO A 79 -12.40 -6.02 -6.37
N PRO A 80 -12.19 -6.55 -5.15
CA PRO A 80 -10.84 -6.82 -4.65
C PRO A 80 -10.03 -7.65 -5.65
N GLY A 81 -8.74 -7.36 -5.78
CA GLY A 81 -7.81 -8.04 -6.70
C GLY A 81 -7.65 -7.31 -8.04
N GLN A 82 -8.44 -6.27 -8.30
CA GLN A 82 -8.44 -5.54 -9.56
C GLN A 82 -8.21 -4.03 -9.39
N LEU A 83 -8.13 -3.50 -8.17
CA LEU A 83 -8.08 -2.04 -7.94
C LEU A 83 -6.87 -1.38 -8.60
N TYR A 84 -5.69 -1.96 -8.43
CA TYR A 84 -4.46 -1.44 -9.03
C TYR A 84 -4.50 -1.42 -10.55
N GLN A 85 -5.13 -2.43 -11.16
CA GLN A 85 -5.34 -2.50 -12.61
C GLN A 85 -6.33 -1.45 -13.11
N GLN A 86 -7.24 -0.99 -12.24
CA GLN A 86 -8.25 0.02 -12.56
C GLN A 86 -7.82 1.45 -12.25
N LEU A 87 -6.73 1.69 -11.51
CA LEU A 87 -6.19 3.04 -11.26
C LEU A 87 -6.01 3.88 -12.54
N PRO A 88 -5.50 3.33 -13.66
CA PRO A 88 -5.37 4.09 -14.91
C PRO A 88 -6.70 4.52 -15.54
N ASN A 89 -7.81 3.94 -15.11
CA ASN A 89 -9.16 4.24 -15.60
C ASN A 89 -9.89 5.27 -14.72
N ALA A 90 -9.26 5.77 -13.64
CA ALA A 90 -9.86 6.81 -12.81
C ALA A 90 -10.19 8.07 -13.65
N PRO A 91 -11.45 8.56 -13.65
CA PRO A 91 -11.81 9.76 -14.39
C PRO A 91 -10.92 10.96 -14.06
N TYR A 92 -10.46 11.65 -15.11
CA TYR A 92 -9.58 12.81 -15.01
C TYR A 92 -10.32 14.12 -14.72
N ARG A 93 -9.69 15.04 -13.98
CA ARG A 93 -10.09 16.45 -13.90
C ARG A 93 -9.41 17.26 -15.00
N GLY A 94 -10.18 17.61 -16.03
CA GLY A 94 -9.98 18.84 -16.80
C GLY A 94 -8.71 18.94 -17.65
N THR A 95 -8.78 18.50 -18.90
CA THR A 95 -8.20 19.22 -20.04
C THR A 95 -9.08 18.99 -21.28
N THR A 96 -9.17 20.00 -22.13
CA THR A 96 -9.93 20.04 -23.38
C THR A 96 -9.26 19.27 -24.54
N ARG A 97 -8.17 18.53 -24.28
CA ARG A 97 -7.37 17.84 -25.30
C ARG A 97 -7.24 16.35 -24.99
N LEU A 98 -7.88 15.52 -25.82
CA LEU A 98 -7.88 14.06 -25.76
C LEU A 98 -6.48 13.41 -25.88
N VAL A 99 -5.49 14.14 -26.41
CA VAL A 99 -4.12 13.64 -26.65
C VAL A 99 -3.33 13.44 -25.34
N ASP A 100 -3.68 14.13 -24.26
CA ASP A 100 -3.04 13.98 -22.93
C ASP A 100 -3.57 12.77 -22.15
N ALA A 101 -4.80 12.32 -22.45
CA ALA A 101 -5.45 11.26 -21.67
C ALA A 101 -4.81 9.87 -21.86
N GLN A 102 -4.33 9.56 -23.08
CA GLN A 102 -3.71 8.26 -23.38
C GLN A 102 -2.34 8.12 -22.70
N ASP A 103 -1.47 9.11 -22.85
CA ASP A 103 -0.13 9.11 -22.26
C ASP A 103 -0.21 9.09 -20.74
N ARG A 104 -1.15 9.83 -20.16
CA ARG A 104 -1.39 9.86 -18.72
C ARG A 104 -1.90 8.54 -18.18
N LYS A 105 -2.84 7.89 -18.90
CA LYS A 105 -3.28 6.52 -18.57
C LYS A 105 -2.10 5.55 -18.61
N ALA A 106 -1.25 5.62 -19.64
CA ALA A 106 -0.06 4.79 -19.73
C ALA A 106 0.94 5.07 -18.59
N ALA A 107 1.14 6.33 -18.22
CA ALA A 107 2.01 6.73 -17.11
C ALA A 107 1.48 6.20 -15.76
N ILE A 108 0.18 6.37 -15.47
CA ILE A 108 -0.43 5.83 -14.25
C ILE A 108 -0.29 4.30 -14.21
N ALA A 109 -0.49 3.62 -15.34
CA ALA A 109 -0.34 2.16 -15.41
C ALA A 109 1.10 1.73 -15.08
N GLN A 110 2.11 2.37 -15.68
CA GLN A 110 3.51 2.05 -15.40
C GLN A 110 3.90 2.34 -13.95
N LEU A 111 3.48 3.48 -13.40
CA LEU A 111 3.78 3.87 -12.03
C LEU A 111 3.07 2.98 -11.00
N ALA A 112 1.81 2.64 -11.24
CA ALA A 112 1.05 1.72 -10.39
C ALA A 112 1.67 0.32 -10.41
N GLN A 113 2.13 -0.16 -11.57
CA GLN A 113 2.84 -1.43 -11.70
C GLN A 113 4.17 -1.40 -10.94
N LEU A 114 4.99 -0.37 -11.14
CA LEU A 114 6.26 -0.20 -10.42
C LEU A 114 6.05 -0.19 -8.90
N ARG A 115 5.04 0.55 -8.41
CA ARG A 115 4.65 0.59 -7.00
C ARG A 115 4.30 -0.81 -6.48
N LEU A 116 3.49 -1.54 -7.24
CA LEU A 116 3.06 -2.89 -6.90
C LEU A 116 4.26 -3.83 -6.78
N ASP A 117 5.22 -3.75 -7.69
CA ASP A 117 6.43 -4.58 -7.66
C ASP A 117 7.33 -4.24 -6.45
N ILE A 118 7.49 -2.95 -6.13
CA ILE A 118 8.20 -2.51 -4.93
C ILE A 118 7.55 -3.05 -3.64
N LEU A 119 6.21 -3.01 -3.55
CA LEU A 119 5.49 -3.54 -2.39
C LEU A 119 5.57 -5.07 -2.31
N ARG A 120 5.50 -5.78 -3.44
CA ARG A 120 5.65 -7.26 -3.45
C ARG A 120 7.01 -7.70 -2.94
N ILE A 121 8.08 -6.99 -3.30
CA ILE A 121 9.43 -7.26 -2.79
C ILE A 121 9.51 -6.90 -1.29
N GLY A 122 8.99 -5.74 -0.89
CA GLY A 122 9.07 -5.26 0.51
C GLY A 122 8.27 -6.10 1.50
N THR A 123 7.22 -6.75 1.02
CA THR A 123 6.33 -7.62 1.82
C THR A 123 6.54 -9.10 1.53
N TYR A 124 7.63 -9.45 0.85
CA TYR A 124 7.90 -10.82 0.42
C TYR A 124 7.98 -11.81 1.60
N HIS A 125 8.43 -11.34 2.77
CA HIS A 125 8.51 -12.13 4.00
C HIS A 125 7.14 -12.60 4.51
N ASP A 126 6.06 -11.86 4.26
CA ASP A 126 4.69 -12.25 4.64
C ASP A 126 4.24 -13.56 3.98
N GLN A 127 4.85 -13.93 2.85
CA GLN A 127 4.45 -15.07 2.05
C GLN A 127 5.13 -16.38 2.48
N TRP A 128 5.98 -16.35 3.50
CA TRP A 128 6.72 -17.53 3.92
C TRP A 128 5.83 -18.42 4.79
N PRO A 129 5.43 -19.62 4.33
CA PRO A 129 4.34 -20.35 4.96
C PRO A 129 4.70 -20.96 6.32
N VAL A 130 5.96 -21.35 6.56
CA VAL A 130 6.36 -22.04 7.81
C VAL A 130 7.81 -21.77 8.24
N SER A 131 8.66 -21.09 7.44
CA SER A 131 10.08 -20.94 7.77
C SER A 131 10.80 -19.88 6.89
N TRP A 132 12.06 -19.58 7.23
CA TRP A 132 13.00 -18.75 6.49
C TRP A 132 13.34 -19.28 5.08
N PRO A 133 13.90 -18.46 4.17
CA PRO A 133 14.08 -18.79 2.76
C PRO A 133 15.08 -19.91 2.52
N GLY A 134 14.65 -20.95 1.80
CA GLY A 134 15.50 -22.11 1.53
C GLY A 134 15.40 -23.22 2.57
N SER A 135 14.54 -23.10 3.57
CA SER A 135 14.29 -24.15 4.57
C SER A 135 13.86 -25.53 4.03
N GLY A 136 13.36 -25.60 2.79
CA GLY A 136 13.09 -26.85 2.09
C GLY A 136 14.27 -27.42 1.27
N ILE A 137 15.42 -26.75 1.25
CA ILE A 137 16.59 -27.13 0.43
C ILE A 137 17.47 -28.07 1.25
N LEU A 138 17.61 -29.32 0.81
CA LEU A 138 18.46 -30.31 1.48
C LEU A 138 19.95 -29.99 1.35
N ASP A 139 20.38 -29.49 0.19
CA ASP A 139 21.76 -29.07 -0.05
C ASP A 139 22.13 -27.89 0.84
N THR A 140 23.17 -28.06 1.67
CA THR A 140 23.54 -27.06 2.69
C THR A 140 24.13 -25.81 2.06
N GLU A 141 24.97 -25.94 1.04
CA GLU A 141 25.63 -24.81 0.40
C GLU A 141 24.64 -23.96 -0.40
N LEU A 142 23.75 -24.59 -1.16
CA LEU A 142 22.68 -23.91 -1.89
C LEU A 142 21.72 -23.22 -0.92
N ARG A 143 21.38 -23.88 0.19
CA ARG A 143 20.52 -23.30 1.24
C ARG A 143 21.13 -22.04 1.84
N GLU A 144 22.40 -22.08 2.22
CA GLU A 144 23.12 -20.93 2.77
C GLU A 144 23.24 -19.79 1.75
N ARG A 145 23.50 -20.10 0.47
CA ARG A 145 23.53 -19.10 -0.60
C ARG A 145 22.17 -18.44 -0.83
N VAL A 146 21.09 -19.23 -0.87
CA VAL A 146 19.72 -18.71 -1.01
C VAL A 146 19.34 -17.84 0.19
N PHE A 147 19.68 -18.26 1.40
CA PHE A 147 19.48 -17.47 2.61
C PHE A 147 20.26 -16.15 2.55
N ALA A 148 21.55 -16.18 2.21
CA ALA A 148 22.38 -14.98 2.11
C ALA A 148 21.83 -13.97 1.09
N VAL A 149 21.30 -14.44 -0.05
CA VAL A 149 20.70 -13.56 -1.05
C VAL A 149 19.38 -12.98 -0.57
N LEU A 150 18.43 -13.82 -0.14
CA LEU A 150 17.06 -13.38 0.15
C LEU A 150 16.91 -12.67 1.50
N PHE A 151 17.73 -13.03 2.49
CA PHE A 151 17.65 -12.46 3.83
C PHE A 151 18.63 -11.31 4.00
N THR A 152 19.88 -11.43 3.55
CA THR A 152 20.90 -10.40 3.78
C THR A 152 20.98 -9.40 2.63
N ALA A 153 21.24 -9.87 1.41
CA ALA A 153 21.48 -8.98 0.28
C ALA A 153 20.22 -8.23 -0.14
N LEU A 154 19.09 -8.93 -0.32
CA LEU A 154 17.83 -8.34 -0.74
C LEU A 154 17.33 -7.31 0.28
N GLN A 155 17.35 -7.64 1.58
CA GLN A 155 16.91 -6.71 2.62
C GLN A 155 17.79 -5.44 2.66
N GLY A 156 19.11 -5.58 2.53
CA GLY A 156 20.03 -4.45 2.46
C GLY A 156 19.81 -3.57 1.22
N GLN A 157 19.53 -4.18 0.06
CA GLN A 157 19.26 -3.44 -1.18
C GLN A 157 17.85 -2.82 -1.20
N TYR A 158 16.89 -3.43 -0.50
CA TYR A 158 15.52 -2.92 -0.43
C TYR A 158 15.46 -1.52 0.17
N GLU A 159 16.32 -1.19 1.15
CA GLU A 159 16.38 0.16 1.70
C GLU A 159 16.63 1.24 0.63
N ASN A 160 17.41 0.92 -0.41
CA ASN A 160 17.70 1.85 -1.50
C ASN A 160 16.58 1.85 -2.54
N PHE A 161 16.11 0.67 -2.92
CA PHE A 161 15.05 0.50 -3.93
C PHE A 161 13.70 1.02 -3.46
N GLY A 162 13.35 0.78 -2.19
CA GLY A 162 12.09 1.19 -1.56
C GLY A 162 11.89 2.70 -1.53
N ARG A 163 12.95 3.51 -1.66
CA ARG A 163 12.81 4.97 -1.81
C ARG A 163 12.05 5.39 -3.06
N LEU A 164 12.06 4.55 -4.10
CA LEU A 164 11.24 4.79 -5.30
C LEU A 164 9.75 4.86 -4.97
N LEU A 165 9.31 4.19 -3.90
CA LEU A 165 7.92 4.24 -3.45
C LEU A 165 7.47 5.67 -3.15
N LEU A 166 8.34 6.46 -2.48
CA LEU A 166 8.05 7.84 -2.12
C LEU A 166 7.90 8.74 -3.36
N VAL A 167 8.79 8.55 -4.34
CA VAL A 167 8.77 9.34 -5.58
C VAL A 167 7.56 8.97 -6.44
N VAL A 168 7.27 7.67 -6.57
CA VAL A 168 6.11 7.17 -7.31
C VAL A 168 4.81 7.68 -6.68
N ASP A 169 4.71 7.71 -5.34
CA ASP A 169 3.52 8.19 -4.65
C ASP A 169 3.24 9.68 -4.89
N ILE A 170 4.28 10.51 -4.95
CA ILE A 170 4.17 11.93 -5.30
C ILE A 170 3.59 12.08 -6.71
N VAL A 171 4.17 11.39 -7.69
CA VAL A 171 3.72 11.49 -9.09
C VAL A 171 2.31 10.92 -9.24
N LEU A 172 2.01 9.78 -8.63
CA LEU A 172 0.67 9.20 -8.66
C LEU A 172 -0.37 10.11 -8.00
N ALA A 173 -0.02 10.87 -6.97
CA ALA A 173 -0.96 11.82 -6.38
C ALA A 173 -1.22 13.02 -7.29
N ASP A 174 -0.19 13.58 -7.89
CA ASP A 174 -0.39 14.64 -8.88
C ASP A 174 -1.28 14.13 -10.04
N LEU A 175 -1.00 12.90 -10.51
CA LEU A 175 -1.78 12.29 -11.56
C LEU A 175 -3.22 11.97 -11.15
N LEU A 176 -3.46 11.34 -10.01
CA LEU A 176 -4.80 10.83 -9.67
C LEU A 176 -5.71 11.85 -8.98
N ILE A 177 -5.13 12.78 -8.21
CA ILE A 177 -5.91 13.70 -7.35
C ILE A 177 -5.58 15.18 -7.58
N GLY A 178 -4.51 15.49 -8.33
CA GLY A 178 -4.12 16.85 -8.72
C GLY A 178 -3.69 17.71 -7.54
N MET A 179 -3.00 17.12 -6.56
CA MET A 179 -2.64 17.79 -5.31
C MET A 179 -1.18 18.28 -5.32
N HIS A 180 -0.99 19.59 -5.14
CA HIS A 180 0.31 20.18 -4.80
C HIS A 180 0.65 20.06 -3.30
N GLN A 181 -0.35 19.75 -2.45
CA GLN A 181 -0.16 19.43 -1.03
C GLN A 181 -0.94 18.15 -0.69
N MET A 182 -0.21 17.09 -0.34
CA MET A 182 -0.81 15.89 0.23
C MET A 182 -1.34 16.24 1.61
N ALA A 183 -2.66 16.16 1.79
CA ALA A 183 -3.22 16.17 3.14
C ALA A 183 -2.68 14.95 3.90
N GLU A 184 -2.39 15.15 5.18
CA GLU A 184 -2.04 14.08 6.10
C GLU A 184 -3.05 14.08 7.26
N ILE A 185 -3.32 12.91 7.83
CA ILE A 185 -4.23 12.77 8.96
C ILE A 185 -3.67 11.79 9.99
N SER A 186 -3.82 12.11 11.27
CA SER A 186 -3.39 11.22 12.35
C SER A 186 -4.30 10.00 12.45
N LEU A 187 -3.73 8.87 12.89
CA LEU A 187 -4.51 7.65 13.12
C LEU A 187 -5.59 7.85 14.19
N SER A 188 -5.29 8.62 15.24
CA SER A 188 -6.26 8.98 16.28
C SER A 188 -7.46 9.75 15.73
N ASP A 189 -7.24 10.69 14.80
CA ASP A 189 -8.34 11.43 14.18
C ASP A 189 -9.17 10.54 13.26
N LEU A 190 -8.51 9.64 12.52
CA LEU A 190 -9.19 8.66 11.67
C LEU A 190 -10.11 7.73 12.46
N ILE A 191 -9.66 7.24 13.61
CA ILE A 191 -10.48 6.39 14.49
C ILE A 191 -11.64 7.20 15.07
N ALA A 192 -11.35 8.39 15.62
CA ALA A 192 -12.35 9.18 16.34
C ALA A 192 -13.42 9.81 15.43
N ARG A 193 -13.08 10.16 14.18
CA ARG A 193 -13.95 10.98 13.32
C ARG A 193 -14.35 10.33 11.99
N HIS A 194 -13.60 9.34 11.54
CA HIS A 194 -13.77 8.75 10.20
C HIS A 194 -14.04 7.25 10.22
N ASN A 195 -14.35 6.68 11.39
CA ASN A 195 -14.67 5.26 11.59
C ASN A 195 -13.57 4.30 11.14
N TYR A 196 -12.30 4.74 11.20
CA TYR A 196 -11.18 3.84 10.99
C TYR A 196 -11.17 2.77 12.10
N PRO A 197 -10.90 1.49 11.78
CA PRO A 197 -10.92 0.42 12.79
C PRO A 197 -9.99 0.72 13.97
N ASP A 198 -10.54 0.68 15.19
CA ASP A 198 -9.75 0.80 16.41
C ASP A 198 -9.06 -0.53 16.71
N PHE A 199 -7.73 -0.55 16.59
CA PHE A 199 -6.92 -1.75 16.80
C PHE A 199 -6.85 -2.18 18.28
N ALA A 200 -7.21 -1.29 19.21
CA ALA A 200 -7.35 -1.63 20.62
C ALA A 200 -8.64 -2.43 20.90
N ASP A 201 -9.62 -2.41 19.98
CA ASP A 201 -10.84 -3.19 20.10
C ASP A 201 -10.58 -4.67 19.74
N PRO A 202 -10.78 -5.63 20.68
CA PRO A 202 -10.66 -7.05 20.40
C PRO A 202 -11.54 -7.54 19.25
N LYS A 203 -12.68 -6.89 19.00
CA LYS A 203 -13.58 -7.24 17.89
C LYS A 203 -12.94 -6.97 16.53
N VAL A 204 -12.16 -5.90 16.41
CA VAL A 204 -11.41 -5.59 15.17
C VAL A 204 -10.35 -6.65 14.92
N ARG A 205 -9.66 -7.11 15.98
CA ARG A 205 -8.70 -8.22 15.90
C ARG A 205 -9.35 -9.52 15.46
N SER A 206 -10.46 -9.92 16.09
CA SER A 206 -11.23 -11.12 15.72
C SER A 206 -11.69 -11.06 14.26
N ALA A 207 -12.28 -9.93 13.86
CA ALA A 207 -12.75 -9.70 12.50
C ALA A 207 -11.63 -9.72 11.46
N TYR A 208 -10.43 -9.24 11.80
CA TYR A 208 -9.25 -9.32 10.92
C TYR A 208 -8.79 -10.77 10.71
N TYR A 209 -8.71 -11.55 11.78
CA TYR A 209 -8.24 -12.93 11.74
C TYR A 209 -9.30 -13.94 11.29
N GLY A 210 -10.57 -13.52 11.13
CA GLY A 210 -11.66 -14.41 10.75
C GLY A 210 -12.03 -15.40 11.85
N ALA A 211 -11.80 -15.02 13.11
CA ALA A 211 -12.14 -15.78 14.31
C ALA A 211 -13.48 -15.37 14.90
#